data_AF-A0A7S4S828-F1
#
_entry.id   AF-A0A7S4S828-F1
#
_cell.length_a   1.000
_cell.length_b   1.000
_cell.length_c   1.000
_cell.angle_alpha   90.00
_cell.angle_beta   90.00
_cell.angle_gamma   90.00
#
_symmetry.space_group_name_H-M   'P 1'
#
loop_
_entity.id
_entity.type
_entity.pdbx_description
1 polymer ?
#
loop_
_entity_poly.entity_id
_entity_poly.type
_entity_poly.pdbx_seq_one_letter_code
_entity_poly.pdbx_strand_id
1 'polypeptide(L)'
;GGGTLQRLKSATILHSVVIQAYAKTSTKKGSERAEVLLERQKKLYEGSSEQDKKKYLKPTAINYNALMNAWARSGVGGIQTAKKVENVLNKMERIYRKDGDIPVKPLKRSYNAAFLAWRNSGVDEAPRRSIMLLPRMFCHPKEENDLDLKPDTPFMLS
;
A
#
# COMPACT_ATOMS: atom_id res chain seq x y z
N GLY A 1 -29.84 -5.59 -17.20
CA GLY A 1 -28.89 -5.86 -16.11
C GLY A 1 -27.81 -4.78 -15.94
N GLY A 2 -28.15 -3.48 -15.88
CA GLY A 2 -27.17 -2.39 -15.74
C GLY A 2 -26.94 -1.89 -14.30
N GLY A 3 -27.90 -2.10 -13.39
CA GLY A 3 -27.86 -1.53 -12.03
C GLY A 3 -26.83 -2.16 -11.08
N THR A 4 -26.57 -3.46 -11.22
CA THR A 4 -25.60 -4.18 -10.39
C THR A 4 -24.16 -3.72 -10.67
N LEU A 5 -23.82 -3.46 -11.93
CA LEU A 5 -22.50 -2.99 -12.34
C LEU A 5 -22.23 -1.56 -11.83
N GLN A 6 -23.23 -0.67 -11.88
CA GLN A 6 -23.15 0.70 -11.36
C GLN A 6 -22.95 0.72 -9.84
N ARG A 7 -23.72 -0.09 -9.10
CA ARG A 7 -23.57 -0.26 -7.64
C ARG A 7 -22.21 -0.80 -7.23
N LEU A 8 -21.67 -1.76 -7.98
CA LEU A 8 -20.37 -2.38 -7.71
C LEU A 8 -19.19 -1.44 -8.06
N LYS A 9 -19.29 -0.64 -9.13
CA LYS A 9 -18.36 0.46 -9.42
C LYS A 9 -18.36 1.50 -8.31
N SER A 10 -19.56 1.88 -7.83
CA SER A 10 -19.71 2.82 -6.72
C SER A 10 -19.10 2.26 -5.43
N ALA A 11 -19.29 0.98 -5.11
CA ALA A 11 -18.68 0.33 -3.95
C ALA A 11 -17.14 0.31 -4.03
N THR A 12 -16.56 0.07 -5.21
CA THR A 12 -15.10 0.06 -5.41
C THR A 12 -14.48 1.44 -5.20
N ILE A 13 -15.09 2.46 -5.80
CA ILE A 13 -14.69 3.86 -5.59
C ILE A 13 -14.88 4.22 -4.10
N LEU A 14 -15.95 3.76 -3.46
CA LEU A 14 -16.14 3.94 -2.02
C LEU A 14 -15.01 3.31 -1.22
N HIS A 15 -14.60 2.07 -1.50
CA HIS A 15 -13.53 1.42 -0.73
C HIS A 15 -12.18 2.13 -0.91
N SER A 16 -11.81 2.52 -2.12
CA SER A 16 -10.57 3.26 -2.35
C SER A 16 -10.61 4.66 -1.73
N VAL A 17 -11.75 5.36 -1.80
CA VAL A 17 -11.97 6.67 -1.18
C VAL A 17 -11.96 6.55 0.34
N VAL A 18 -12.57 5.51 0.91
CA VAL A 18 -12.64 5.30 2.36
C VAL A 18 -11.26 4.91 2.90
N ILE A 19 -10.49 4.05 2.21
CA ILE A 19 -9.11 3.74 2.61
C ILE A 19 -8.24 5.01 2.50
N GLN A 20 -8.41 5.83 1.45
CA GLN A 20 -7.71 7.12 1.33
C GLN A 20 -8.15 8.14 2.40
N ALA A 21 -9.43 8.18 2.76
CA ALA A 21 -9.94 9.03 3.82
C ALA A 21 -9.36 8.62 5.17
N TYR A 22 -9.27 7.31 5.45
CA TYR A 22 -8.62 6.81 6.65
C TYR A 22 -7.12 7.10 6.68
N ALA A 23 -6.44 7.10 5.53
CA ALA A 23 -5.04 7.54 5.44
C ALA A 23 -4.82 8.99 5.86
N LYS A 24 -5.86 9.85 5.76
CA LYS A 24 -5.81 11.23 6.26
C LYS A 24 -6.06 11.34 7.77
N THR A 25 -6.87 10.44 8.34
CA THR A 25 -7.24 10.52 9.76
C THR A 25 -6.07 10.31 10.72
N SER A 26 -4.98 9.67 10.29
CA SER A 26 -3.76 9.45 11.11
C SER A 26 -4.04 8.86 12.50
N THR A 27 -5.09 8.05 12.66
CA THR A 27 -5.44 7.37 13.94
C THR A 27 -5.31 5.86 13.81
N LYS A 28 -4.92 5.18 14.91
CA LYS A 28 -4.85 3.71 14.97
C LYS A 28 -6.16 3.04 14.52
N LYS A 29 -7.29 3.50 15.05
CA LYS A 29 -8.63 2.98 14.72
C LYS A 29 -8.96 3.15 13.23
N GLY A 30 -8.54 4.26 12.62
CA GLY A 30 -8.69 4.49 11.19
C GLY A 30 -7.87 3.49 10.36
N SER A 31 -6.62 3.26 10.75
CA SER A 31 -5.74 2.31 10.07
C SER A 31 -6.20 0.85 10.21
N GLU A 32 -6.73 0.46 11.38
CA GLU A 32 -7.34 -0.86 11.60
C GLU A 32 -8.59 -1.05 10.73
N ARG A 33 -9.46 -0.03 10.64
CA ARG A 33 -10.64 -0.08 9.76
C ARG A 33 -10.25 -0.17 8.29
N ALA A 34 -9.21 0.55 7.86
CA ALA A 34 -8.68 0.45 6.51
C ALA A 34 -8.17 -0.96 6.19
N GLU A 35 -7.52 -1.63 7.16
CA GLU A 35 -7.05 -3.02 7.01
C GLU A 35 -8.23 -3.99 6.84
N VAL A 36 -9.26 -3.87 7.69
CA VAL A 36 -10.48 -4.69 7.60
C VAL A 36 -11.17 -4.53 6.25
N LEU A 37 -11.26 -3.30 5.74
CA LEU A 37 -11.87 -3.02 4.43
C LEU A 37 -11.06 -3.63 3.28
N LEU A 38 -9.74 -3.55 3.33
CA LEU A 38 -8.87 -4.15 2.32
C LEU A 38 -9.00 -5.68 2.29
N GLU A 39 -9.02 -6.32 3.46
CA GLU A 39 -9.19 -7.77 3.56
C GLU A 39 -10.59 -8.22 3.12
N ARG A 40 -11.62 -7.42 3.42
CA ARG A 40 -12.97 -7.66 2.88
C ARG A 40 -12.98 -7.56 1.35
N GLN A 41 -12.29 -6.57 0.78
CA GLN A 41 -12.18 -6.41 -0.67
C GLN A 41 -11.50 -7.63 -1.32
N LYS A 42 -10.44 -8.16 -0.72
CA LYS A 42 -9.78 -9.40 -1.17
C LYS A 42 -10.70 -10.60 -1.14
N LYS A 43 -11.39 -10.85 -0.03
CA LYS A 43 -12.31 -11.98 0.11
C LYS A 43 -13.42 -11.94 -0.94
N LEU A 44 -13.94 -10.74 -1.25
CA LEU A 44 -14.94 -10.56 -2.30
C LEU A 44 -14.38 -10.82 -3.70
N TYR A 45 -13.10 -10.50 -3.94
CA TYR A 45 -12.43 -10.82 -5.20
C TYR A 45 -12.16 -12.33 -5.33
N GLU A 46 -11.64 -12.97 -4.30
CA GLU A 46 -11.34 -14.42 -4.27
C GLU A 46 -12.60 -15.29 -4.36
N GLY A 47 -13.70 -14.86 -3.75
CA GLY A 47 -14.99 -15.56 -3.80
C GLY A 47 -15.86 -15.25 -5.02
N SER A 48 -15.37 -14.46 -5.98
CA SER A 48 -16.11 -14.15 -7.21
C SER A 48 -15.83 -15.18 -8.31
N SER A 49 -16.88 -15.67 -8.99
CA SER A 49 -16.76 -16.60 -10.13
C SER A 49 -15.97 -15.97 -11.29
N GLU A 50 -15.29 -16.74 -12.14
CA GLU A 50 -14.47 -16.22 -13.25
C GLU A 50 -15.26 -15.30 -14.21
N GLN A 51 -16.55 -15.57 -14.46
CA GLN A 51 -17.41 -14.69 -15.27
C GLN A 51 -17.75 -13.35 -14.58
N ASP A 52 -17.60 -13.32 -13.26
CA ASP A 52 -17.93 -12.21 -12.36
C ASP A 52 -16.67 -11.66 -11.67
N LYS A 53 -15.47 -12.09 -12.10
CA LYS A 53 -14.16 -11.73 -11.57
C LYS A 53 -13.92 -10.27 -11.89
N LYS A 54 -14.58 -9.45 -11.09
CA LYS A 54 -14.72 -8.02 -11.29
C LYS A 54 -13.34 -7.45 -11.09
N LYS A 55 -12.68 -7.13 -12.20
CA LYS A 55 -11.41 -6.40 -12.25
C LYS A 55 -11.39 -5.20 -11.29
N TYR A 56 -12.56 -4.61 -11.02
CA TYR A 56 -12.76 -3.52 -10.07
C TYR A 56 -12.66 -3.93 -8.58
N LEU A 57 -12.99 -5.17 -8.20
CA LEU A 57 -12.84 -5.64 -6.83
C LEU A 57 -11.39 -6.00 -6.48
N LYS A 58 -10.52 -6.12 -7.48
CA LYS A 58 -9.11 -6.43 -7.26
C LYS A 58 -8.41 -5.28 -6.51
N PRO A 59 -7.80 -5.52 -5.35
CA PRO A 59 -6.98 -4.52 -4.68
C PRO A 59 -5.80 -4.12 -5.57
N THR A 60 -5.54 -2.82 -5.65
CA THR A 60 -4.45 -2.24 -6.44
C THR A 60 -3.38 -1.62 -5.55
N ALA A 61 -2.26 -1.23 -6.13
CA ALA A 61 -1.21 -0.48 -5.44
C ALA A 61 -1.74 0.75 -4.70
N ILE A 62 -2.79 1.41 -5.22
CA ILE A 62 -3.44 2.55 -4.54
C ILE A 62 -4.01 2.14 -3.17
N ASN A 63 -4.70 1.00 -3.12
CA ASN A 63 -5.32 0.51 -1.88
C ASN A 63 -4.27 0.15 -0.83
N TYR A 64 -3.22 -0.58 -1.24
CA TYR A 64 -2.12 -0.93 -0.35
C TYR A 64 -1.33 0.29 0.12
N ASN A 65 -1.05 1.24 -0.77
CA ASN A 65 -0.32 2.46 -0.43
C ASN A 65 -1.10 3.32 0.55
N ALA A 66 -2.40 3.45 0.37
CA ALA A 66 -3.25 4.19 1.29
C ALA A 66 -3.26 3.53 2.68
N LEU A 67 -3.34 2.19 2.76
CA LEU A 67 -3.22 1.46 4.03
C LEU A 67 -1.85 1.66 4.69
N MET A 68 -0.76 1.51 3.93
CA MET A 68 0.60 1.70 4.44
C MET A 68 0.80 3.11 4.97
N ASN A 69 0.34 4.13 4.24
CA ASN A 69 0.43 5.52 4.66
C ASN A 69 -0.41 5.80 5.91
N ALA A 70 -1.62 5.23 6.01
CA ALA A 70 -2.45 5.31 7.20
C ALA A 70 -1.72 4.76 8.44
N TRP A 71 -1.10 3.59 8.32
CA TRP A 71 -0.31 2.99 9.40
C TRP A 71 0.92 3.82 9.74
N ALA A 72 1.71 4.22 8.75
CA ALA A 72 2.93 5.01 8.93
C ALA A 72 2.66 6.35 9.64
N ARG A 73 1.54 7.01 9.32
CA ARG A 73 1.14 8.29 9.92
C ARG A 73 0.37 8.16 11.23
N SER A 74 -0.10 6.96 11.58
CA SER A 74 -0.90 6.76 12.79
C SER A 74 -0.13 7.11 14.07
N GLY A 75 1.20 6.95 14.08
CA GLY A 75 2.04 7.25 15.26
C GLY A 75 1.82 6.34 16.47
N VAL A 76 0.88 5.38 16.42
CA VAL A 76 0.40 4.63 17.61
C VAL A 76 0.98 3.21 17.74
N GLY A 77 2.14 2.88 17.13
CA GLY A 77 2.57 1.47 17.21
C GLY A 77 4.03 1.14 17.00
N GLY A 78 4.93 2.12 17.14
CA GLY A 78 6.38 1.86 17.25
C GLY A 78 6.89 0.86 16.21
N ILE A 79 7.74 -0.07 16.64
CA ILE A 79 8.31 -1.12 15.78
C ILE A 79 7.26 -2.06 15.16
N GLN A 80 6.12 -2.30 15.84
CA GLN A 80 5.10 -3.22 15.35
C GLN A 80 4.40 -2.66 14.10
N THR A 81 4.12 -1.35 14.10
CA THR A 81 3.58 -0.65 12.94
C THR A 81 4.56 -0.68 11.77
N ALA A 82 5.85 -0.42 12.02
CA ALA A 82 6.87 -0.48 10.98
C ALA A 82 6.98 -1.87 10.35
N LYS A 83 7.03 -2.92 11.18
CA LYS A 83 7.02 -4.32 10.71
C LYS A 83 5.76 -4.65 9.91
N LYS A 84 4.59 -4.17 10.34
CA LYS A 84 3.33 -4.36 9.61
C LYS A 84 3.38 -3.71 8.23
N VAL A 85 3.79 -2.44 8.15
CA VAL A 85 3.91 -1.71 6.88
C VAL A 85 4.90 -2.40 5.94
N GLU A 86 6.04 -2.85 6.45
CA GLU A 86 7.01 -3.58 5.64
C GLU A 86 6.47 -4.94 5.17
N ASN A 87 5.69 -5.65 6.00
CA ASN A 87 5.07 -6.90 5.58
C ASN A 87 4.07 -6.69 4.43
N VAL A 88 3.33 -5.56 4.44
CA VAL A 88 2.47 -5.17 3.32
C VAL A 88 3.29 -4.93 2.06
N LEU A 89 4.41 -4.21 2.16
CA LEU A 89 5.33 -3.98 1.03
C LEU A 89 5.90 -5.31 0.47
N ASN A 90 6.34 -6.21 1.35
CA ASN A 90 6.81 -7.55 0.97
C ASN A 90 5.73 -8.34 0.24
N LYS A 91 4.46 -8.24 0.68
CA LYS A 91 3.33 -8.88 0.03
C LYS A 91 3.09 -8.32 -1.38
N MET A 92 3.15 -7.01 -1.55
CA MET A 92 3.03 -6.38 -2.87
C MET A 92 4.14 -6.85 -3.83
N GLU A 93 5.39 -6.83 -3.37
CA GLU A 93 6.52 -7.31 -4.19
C GLU A 93 6.39 -8.78 -4.56
N ARG A 94 5.93 -9.62 -3.61
CA ARG A 94 5.72 -11.04 -3.86
C ARG A 94 4.64 -11.27 -4.92
N ILE A 95 3.49 -10.61 -4.81
CA ILE A 95 2.39 -10.77 -5.78
C ILE A 95 2.84 -10.27 -7.16
N TYR A 96 3.53 -9.13 -7.22
CA TYR A 96 4.05 -8.60 -8.47
C TYR A 96 5.08 -9.54 -9.14
N ARG A 97 6.08 -10.01 -8.38
CA ARG A 97 7.15 -10.86 -8.93
C ARG A 97 6.69 -12.28 -9.27
N LYS A 98 5.79 -12.86 -8.47
CA LYS A 98 5.34 -14.24 -8.64
C LYS A 98 4.19 -14.36 -9.62
N ASP A 99 3.21 -13.46 -9.54
CA ASP A 99 1.95 -13.57 -10.28
C ASP A 99 1.91 -12.63 -11.50
N GLY A 100 2.96 -11.81 -11.71
CA GLY A 100 3.04 -10.84 -12.82
C GLY A 100 2.00 -9.73 -12.74
N ASP A 101 1.44 -9.49 -11.55
CA ASP A 101 0.27 -8.64 -11.38
C ASP A 101 0.62 -7.15 -11.35
N ILE A 102 0.68 -6.54 -12.53
CA ILE A 102 1.02 -5.13 -12.73
C ILE A 102 0.21 -4.17 -11.83
N PRO A 103 -1.13 -4.33 -11.66
CA PRO A 103 -1.93 -3.51 -10.76
C PRO A 103 -1.47 -3.41 -9.30
N VAL A 104 -0.68 -4.35 -8.78
CA VAL A 104 -0.17 -4.32 -7.39
C VAL A 104 1.32 -4.00 -7.29
N LYS A 105 1.96 -3.62 -8.41
CA LYS A 105 3.36 -3.18 -8.46
C LYS A 105 3.61 -2.12 -7.37
N PRO A 106 4.59 -2.34 -6.47
CA PRO A 106 5.03 -1.30 -5.53
C PRO A 106 5.48 -0.04 -6.27
N LEU A 107 5.09 1.12 -5.74
CA LEU A 107 5.46 2.44 -6.27
C LEU A 107 6.40 3.14 -5.30
N LYS A 108 7.02 4.27 -5.69
CA LYS A 108 7.82 5.11 -4.76
C LYS A 108 7.06 5.44 -3.48
N ARG A 109 5.76 5.73 -3.60
CA ARG A 109 4.89 6.01 -2.44
C ARG A 109 4.81 4.84 -1.46
N SER A 110 4.92 3.59 -1.92
CA SER A 110 4.97 2.39 -1.08
C SER A 110 6.24 2.39 -0.22
N TYR A 111 7.40 2.63 -0.84
CA TYR A 111 8.67 2.68 -0.13
C TYR A 111 8.75 3.88 0.83
N ASN A 112 8.27 5.05 0.41
CA ASN A 112 8.18 6.24 1.28
C ASN A 112 7.32 5.98 2.51
N ALA A 113 6.19 5.27 2.38
CA ALA A 113 5.36 4.91 3.53
C ALA A 113 6.10 3.95 4.48
N ALA A 114 6.89 3.00 3.96
CA ALA A 114 7.71 2.12 4.78
C ALA A 114 8.84 2.87 5.50
N PHE A 115 9.55 3.78 4.82
CA PHE A 115 10.53 4.67 5.45
C PHE A 115 9.92 5.51 6.55
N LEU A 116 8.76 6.11 6.29
CA LEU A 116 8.03 6.90 7.26
C LEU A 116 7.65 6.06 8.50
N ALA A 117 7.21 4.82 8.29
CA ALA A 117 6.86 3.92 9.39
C ALA A 117 8.08 3.54 10.23
N TRP A 118 9.21 3.20 9.60
CA TRP A 118 10.47 2.93 10.31
C TRP A 118 11.00 4.16 11.03
N ARG A 119 10.98 5.34 10.41
CA ARG A 119 11.35 6.60 11.05
C ARG A 119 10.51 6.88 12.30
N ASN A 120 9.19 6.71 12.18
CA ASN A 120 8.26 6.95 13.28
C ASN A 120 8.27 5.83 14.34
N SER A 121 8.99 4.72 14.10
CA SER A 121 9.06 3.61 15.05
C SER A 121 9.96 3.89 16.25
N GLY A 122 10.89 4.83 16.11
CA GLY A 122 11.81 5.24 17.17
C GLY A 122 12.81 4.17 17.61
N VAL A 123 13.02 3.11 16.83
CA VAL A 123 13.99 2.05 17.15
C VAL A 123 15.33 2.25 16.45
N ASP A 124 16.41 1.81 17.09
CA ASP A 124 17.79 1.95 16.60
C ASP A 124 18.03 1.20 15.29
N GLU A 125 17.25 0.17 14.97
CA GLU A 125 17.33 -0.54 13.70
C GLU A 125 16.68 0.20 12.54
N ALA A 126 15.93 1.28 12.77
CA ALA A 126 15.21 2.00 11.73
C ALA A 126 16.09 2.49 10.56
N PRO A 127 17.31 3.03 10.78
CA PRO A 127 18.23 3.38 9.70
C PRO A 127 18.67 2.16 8.90
N ARG A 128 19.05 1.06 9.58
CA ARG A 128 19.47 -0.19 8.93
C ARG A 128 18.37 -0.77 8.04
N ARG A 129 17.14 -0.79 8.55
CA ARG A 129 15.97 -1.27 7.79
C ARG A 129 15.66 -0.37 6.60
N SER A 130 15.78 0.95 6.76
CA SER A 130 15.61 1.89 5.65
C SER A 130 16.67 1.67 4.55
N ILE A 131 17.94 1.47 4.92
CA ILE A 131 19.00 1.16 3.95
C ILE A 131 18.70 -0.14 3.18
N MET A 132 18.20 -1.18 3.84
CA MET A 132 17.82 -2.44 3.17
C MET A 132 16.65 -2.29 2.18
N LEU A 133 15.80 -1.27 2.34
CA LEU A 133 14.69 -1.00 1.43
C LEU A 133 15.10 -0.18 0.20
N LEU A 134 16.21 0.57 0.26
CA LEU A 134 16.68 1.41 -0.86
C LEU A 134 16.96 0.60 -2.14
N PRO A 135 17.75 -0.49 -2.13
CA PRO A 135 18.01 -1.28 -3.33
C PRO A 135 16.73 -1.85 -3.96
N ARG A 136 15.73 -2.18 -3.12
CA ARG A 136 14.45 -2.73 -3.58
C ARG A 136 13.65 -1.72 -4.39
N MET A 137 13.75 -0.43 -4.05
CA MET A 137 13.14 0.66 -4.82
C MET A 137 13.79 0.83 -6.20
N PHE A 138 15.13 0.74 -6.28
CA PHE A 138 15.88 0.94 -7.53
C PHE A 138 15.95 -0.28 -8.44
N CYS A 139 15.57 -1.46 -7.94
CA CYS A 139 15.60 -2.72 -8.68
C CYS A 139 14.42 -2.88 -9.67
N HIS A 140 13.45 -1.95 -9.68
CA HIS A 140 12.38 -1.95 -10.67
C HIS A 140 12.85 -1.21 -11.94
N PRO A 141 12.65 -1.78 -13.15
CA PRO A 141 12.99 -1.11 -14.40
C PRO A 141 12.32 0.26 -14.45
N LYS A 142 13.12 1.31 -14.72
CA LYS A 142 12.61 2.64 -15.02
C LYS A 142 11.74 2.53 -16.27
N GLU A 143 10.43 2.55 -16.12
CA GLU A 143 9.57 2.83 -17.27
C GLU A 143 9.79 4.30 -17.64
N GLU A 144 9.92 4.57 -18.94
CA GLU A 144 10.44 5.80 -19.55
C GLU A 144 9.59 7.08 -19.26
N ASN A 145 8.58 6.96 -18.40
CA ASN A 145 7.71 8.04 -17.92
C ASN A 145 7.64 8.17 -16.38
N ASP A 146 8.50 7.47 -15.63
CA ASP A 146 8.57 7.54 -14.16
C ASP A 146 9.28 8.83 -13.68
N LEU A 147 8.60 9.97 -13.80
CA LEU A 147 8.89 11.18 -13.02
C LEU A 147 8.79 10.93 -11.50
N ASP A 148 8.19 9.81 -11.11
CA ASP A 148 7.85 9.42 -9.75
C ASP A 148 8.93 8.55 -9.08
N LEU A 149 10.15 8.41 -9.61
CA LEU A 149 11.25 7.63 -9.00
C LEU A 149 12.39 8.48 -8.42
N LYS A 150 12.36 9.80 -8.60
CA LYS A 150 13.36 10.70 -8.02
C LYS A 150 13.06 10.89 -6.53
N PRO A 151 13.97 10.62 -5.57
CA PRO A 151 13.73 10.96 -4.17
C PRO A 151 13.45 12.47 -4.04
N ASP A 152 12.40 12.85 -3.30
CA ASP A 152 11.96 14.27 -3.21
C ASP A 152 12.91 15.15 -2.38
N THR A 153 13.90 14.52 -1.73
CA THR A 153 14.93 15.21 -0.96
C THR A 153 16.28 14.52 -1.20
N PRO A 154 17.37 15.28 -1.41
CA PRO A 154 18.72 14.72 -1.41
C PRO A 154 18.96 14.09 -0.03
N PHE A 155 19.35 12.82 0.01
CA PHE A 155 19.92 12.20 1.21
C PHE A 155 21.26 12.90 1.49
N MET A 156 21.22 14.01 2.24
CA MET A 156 22.42 14.62 2.80
C MET A 156 22.77 13.84 4.06
N LEU A 157 23.70 12.90 3.90
CA LEU A 157 24.45 12.35 5.03
C LEU A 157 25.46 13.44 5.43
N SER A 158 25.26 14.04 6.60
CA SER A 158 26.29 14.84 7.30
C SER A 158 26.91 14.00 8.39
#